data_AF-A0A9E2VFS6-F1
#
_entry.id   AF-A0A9E2VFS6-F1
#
_cell.length_a   1.000
_cell.length_b   1.000
_cell.length_c   1.000
_cell.angle_alpha   90.00
_cell.angle_beta   90.00
_cell.angle_gamma   90.00
#
_symmetry.space_group_name_H-M   'P 1'
#
loop_
_entity.id
_entity.type
_entity.pdbx_description
1 polymer ?
#
loop_
_entity_poly.entity_id
_entity_poly.type
_entity_poly.pdbx_seq_one_letter_code
_entity_poly.pdbx_strand_id
1 'polypeptide(L)' 'MSTKTWIWIGIFVGSTVGGYLPVLFGQDVFSNWSIFGSFIGGLFGIWAGYKVGNYLI' A
#
# COMPACT_ATOMS: atom_id res chain seq x y z
N MET A 1 -16.20 -5.21 13.40
CA MET A 1 -14.96 -5.70 12.73
C MET A 1 -13.77 -5.12 13.48
N SER A 2 -12.71 -5.90 13.70
CA SER A 2 -11.52 -5.44 14.44
C SER A 2 -10.67 -4.48 13.59
N THR A 3 -10.03 -3.49 14.21
CA THR A 3 -9.07 -2.57 13.59
C THR A 3 -7.97 -3.30 12.80
N LYS A 4 -7.61 -4.53 13.22
CA LYS A 4 -6.66 -5.37 12.48
C LYS A 4 -7.12 -5.68 11.05
N THR A 5 -8.41 -5.93 10.83
CA THR A 5 -8.93 -6.26 9.49
C THR A 5 -8.80 -5.08 8.54
N TRP A 6 -9.07 -3.85 9.01
CA TRP A 6 -8.89 -2.63 8.21
C TRP A 6 -7.43 -2.34 7.87
N ILE A 7 -6.51 -2.61 8.80
CA ILE A 7 -5.07 -2.49 8.55
C ILE A 7 -4.63 -3.50 7.47
N TRP A 8 -5.08 -4.75 7.54
CA TRP A 8 -4.77 -5.77 6.54
C TRP A 8 -5.30 -5.41 5.14
N ILE A 9 -6.51 -4.86 5.05
CA ILE A 9 -7.06 -4.34 3.79
C ILE A 9 -6.22 -3.18 3.26
N GLY A 10 -5.84 -2.23 4.12
CA GLY A 10 -4.97 -1.11 3.75
C GLY A 10 -3.59 -1.55 3.27
N ILE A 11 -3.00 -2.57 3.91
CA ILE A 11 -1.74 -3.20 3.46
C ILE A 11 -1.91 -3.82 2.09
N PHE A 12 -2.94 -4.64 1.88
CA PHE A 12 -3.16 -5.34 0.61
C PHE A 12 -3.35 -4.37 -0.55
N VAL A 13 -4.21 -3.35 -0.36
CA VAL A 13 -4.48 -2.36 -1.40
C VAL A 13 -3.27 -1.44 -1.60
N GLY A 14 -2.64 -0.95 -0.54
CA GLY A 14 -1.51 -0.03 -0.64
C GLY A 14 -0.25 -0.67 -1.22
N SER A 15 0.03 -1.93 -0.90
CA SER A 15 1.15 -2.67 -1.51
C SER A 15 0.88 -3.00 -2.98
N THR A 16 -0.36 -3.37 -3.33
CA THR A 16 -0.75 -3.65 -4.72
C THR A 16 -0.68 -2.37 -5.56
N VAL A 17 -1.27 -1.26 -5.09
CA VAL A 17 -1.24 0.02 -5.81
C VAL A 17 0.17 0.60 -5.86
N GLY A 18 0.91 0.54 -4.75
CA GLY A 18 2.29 1.02 -4.65
C GLY A 18 3.26 0.28 -5.56
N GLY A 19 3.10 -1.02 -5.71
CA GLY A 19 3.91 -1.83 -6.61
C GLY A 19 3.51 -1.72 -8.08
N TYR A 20 2.25 -1.41 -8.36
CA TYR A 20 1.76 -1.24 -9.73
C TYR A 20 1.95 0.19 -10.27
N LEU A 21 2.05 1.19 -9.40
CA LEU A 21 2.39 2.57 -9.76
C LEU A 21 3.65 2.67 -10.65
N PRO A 22 4.81 2.11 -10.27
CA PRO A 22 6.03 2.20 -11.08
C PRO A 22 5.92 1.48 -12.44
N VAL A 23 5.09 0.43 -12.54
CA VAL A 23 4.77 -0.23 -13.82
C VAL A 23 4.01 0.73 -14.75
N LEU A 24 3.09 1.55 -14.22
CA LEU A 24 2.35 2.57 -14.98
C LEU A 24 3.24 3.73 -15.47
N PHE A 25 4.36 4.01 -14.79
CA PHE A 25 5.34 5.01 -15.22
C PHE A 25 6.36 4.47 -16.25
N GLY A 26 6.13 3.27 -16.79
CA GLY A 26 6.97 2.69 -17.85
C GLY A 26 8.30 2.12 -17.35
N GLN A 27 8.42 1.87 -16.06
CA GLN A 27 9.59 1.18 -15.48
C GLN A 27 9.33 -0.33 -15.44
N ASP A 28 10.38 -1.12 -15.67
CA ASP A 28 10.30 -2.58 -15.55
C ASP A 28 9.81 -2.99 -14.15
N VAL A 29 9.00 -4.04 -14.11
CA VAL A 29 8.43 -4.63 -12.87
C VAL A 29 9.53 -5.02 -11.87
N PHE A 30 10.76 -5.27 -12.36
CA PHE A 30 11.95 -5.61 -11.58
C PHE A 30 12.97 -4.47 -11.41
N SER A 31 12.64 -3.24 -11.81
CA SER A 31 13.50 -2.07 -11.54
C SER A 31 13.54 -1.78 -10.03
N ASN A 32 14.68 -1.29 -9.52
CA ASN A 32 14.80 -0.82 -8.13
C ASN A 32 13.67 0.18 -7.76
N TRP A 33 13.16 0.93 -8.74
CA TRP A 33 12.00 1.81 -8.57
C TRP A 33 10.69 1.09 -8.22
N SER A 34 10.48 -0.13 -8.70
CA SER A 34 9.30 -0.95 -8.37
C SER A 34 9.31 -1.44 -6.92
N ILE A 35 10.51 -1.75 -6.41
CA ILE A 35 10.71 -2.14 -5.01
C ILE A 35 10.51 -0.92 -4.08
N PHE A 36 11.09 0.23 -4.44
CA PHE A 36 10.91 1.48 -3.68
C PHE A 36 9.45 1.96 -3.71
N GLY A 37 8.77 1.88 -4.86
CA GLY A 37 7.35 2.22 -4.99
C GLY A 37 6.44 1.30 -4.17
N SER A 38 6.70 -0.01 -4.20
CA SER A 38 5.99 -0.99 -3.37
C SER A 38 6.19 -0.74 -1.88
N PHE A 39 7.42 -0.40 -1.46
CA PHE A 39 7.74 -0.11 -0.06
C PHE A 39 7.04 1.15 0.44
N ILE A 40 7.12 2.25 -0.33
CA ILE A 40 6.48 3.52 0.02
C ILE A 40 4.96 3.39 -0.03
N GLY A 41 4.40 2.74 -1.05
CA GLY A 41 2.96 2.50 -1.14
C GLY A 41 2.44 1.55 -0.06
N GLY A 42 3.25 0.57 0.37
CA GLY A 42 2.97 -0.27 1.53
C GLY A 42 2.92 0.54 2.83
N LEU A 43 3.89 1.42 3.08
CA LEU A 43 3.90 2.33 4.23
C LEU A 43 2.68 3.28 4.23
N PHE A 44 2.36 3.85 3.06
CA PHE A 44 1.16 4.68 2.89
C PHE A 44 -0.14 3.89 3.09
N GLY A 45 -0.19 2.64 2.64
CA GLY A 45 -1.31 1.72 2.85
C GLY A 45 -1.54 1.38 4.32
N ILE A 46 -0.46 1.17 5.08
CA ILE A 46 -0.53 0.98 6.55
C ILE A 46 -1.05 2.25 7.22
N TRP A 47 -0.52 3.43 6.85
CA TRP A 47 -0.96 4.70 7.43
C TRP A 47 -2.43 5.00 7.11
N ALA A 48 -2.86 4.83 5.86
CA ALA A 48 -4.24 5.01 5.44
C ALA A 48 -5.16 3.98 6.11
N GLY A 49 -4.78 2.70 6.15
CA GLY A 49 -5.55 1.64 6.82
C GLY A 49 -5.67 1.83 8.33
N TYR A 50 -4.61 2.30 8.99
CA TYR A 50 -4.64 2.67 10.41
C TYR A 50 -5.54 3.87 10.66
N LYS A 51 -5.42 4.93 9.84
CA LYS A 51 -6.24 6.14 9.98
C LYS A 51 -7.72 5.85 9.74
N VAL A 52 -8.06 5.11 8.69
CA VAL A 52 -9.44 4.68 8.38
C VAL A 52 -9.98 3.76 9.47
N GLY A 53 -9.20 2.76 9.91
CA GLY A 53 -9.62 1.84 10.97
C GLY A 53 -9.78 2.48 12.35
N ASN A 54 -9.08 3.58 12.64
CA ASN A 54 -9.22 4.36 13.87
C ASN A 54 -10.37 5.39 13.78
N TYR A 55 -10.72 5.84 12.57
CA TYR A 55 -11.85 6.76 12.36
C TYR A 55 -13.21 6.04 12.27
N LEU A 56 -13.21 4.76 11.87
CA LEU A 56 -14.44 3.95 11.68
C LEU A 56 -14.83 3.07 12.88
N ILE A 57 -13.97 2.93 13.89
CA ILE A 57 -14.18 2.11 15.10
C ILE A 57 -14.03 3.01 16.32
#